data_AF-A0A553NH38-F1
#
_entry.id   AF-A0A553NH38-F1
#
_cell.length_a   1.000
_cell.length_b   1.000
_cell.length_c   1.000
_cell.angle_alpha   90.00
_cell.angle_beta   90.00
_cell.angle_gamma   90.00
#
_symmetry.space_group_name_H-M   'P 1'
#
loop_
_entity.id
_entity.type
_entity.pdbx_description
1 polymer ?
#
loop_
_entity_poly.entity_id
_entity_poly.type
_entity_poly.pdbx_seq_one_letter_code
_entity_poly.pdbx_strand_id
1 'polypeptide(L)'
;MLSCNFPDRPEYGDVSVTSLHAGGEAYFYCFNGYQLQGPHTLTCQNATVPYWSGPVPRCIVSCGGMLKNATLGRIVSPGFPGNYSNNLTCHWILQAPDGHRLHIHFEKVALAEDDDRFLIKNGNNIDSPIVYDSYEVEYLPSEGVASSSRHLFVEFTTDGLGTNTGMAIRYEAFAAGHCYEPFVKYGNSTSSDSSYGVGTVVEFTCDPGYTLEQGSVIIECMDPSNPQWNETEPTCRAVCSGEITDSAGVVLSPNWPEAYDKGQDCIWGIHFLEGKKTQTAQSYLLGRCTLLSLIHALLSCR
;
A
#
# COMPACT_ATOMS: atom_id res chain seq x y z
N MET A 1 25.49 6.36 -33.68
CA MET A 1 24.12 5.97 -34.05
C MET A 1 23.18 6.97 -33.42
N LEU A 2 22.20 7.48 -34.16
CA LEU A 2 21.17 8.34 -33.59
C LEU A 2 20.14 7.45 -32.86
N SER A 3 19.73 7.85 -31.66
CA SER A 3 18.76 7.14 -30.83
C SER A 3 17.87 8.14 -30.09
N CYS A 4 16.65 7.73 -29.76
CA CYS A 4 15.81 8.45 -28.82
C CYS A 4 16.42 8.39 -27.42
N ASN A 5 16.16 9.40 -26.59
CA ASN A 5 16.45 9.32 -25.16
C ASN A 5 15.53 8.30 -24.49
N PHE A 6 15.97 7.72 -23.38
CA PHE A 6 15.08 6.88 -22.57
C PHE A 6 13.87 7.72 -22.13
N PRO A 7 12.62 7.26 -22.37
CA PRO A 7 11.43 8.03 -22.06
C PRO A 7 11.28 8.17 -20.54
N ASP A 8 10.75 9.32 -20.12
CA ASP A 8 10.44 9.54 -18.72
C ASP A 8 9.39 8.52 -18.24
N ARG A 9 9.53 8.08 -17.00
CA ARG A 9 8.55 7.19 -16.37
C ARG A 9 7.32 8.01 -15.97
N PRO A 10 6.10 7.52 -16.25
CA PRO A 10 4.90 8.17 -15.76
C PRO A 10 4.89 8.13 -14.22
N GLU A 11 4.39 9.20 -13.61
CA GLU A 11 4.16 9.22 -12.16
C GLU A 11 3.19 8.07 -11.81
N TYR A 12 3.52 7.25 -10.81
CA TYR A 12 2.77 6.03 -10.45
C TYR A 12 2.63 4.98 -11.57
N GLY A 13 3.63 4.92 -12.45
CA GLY A 13 3.77 3.84 -13.42
C GLY A 13 5.22 3.63 -13.82
N ASP A 14 5.42 2.85 -14.88
CA ASP A 14 6.74 2.57 -15.40
C ASP A 14 6.69 2.34 -16.92
N VAL A 15 7.87 2.21 -17.52
CA VAL A 15 8.05 2.03 -18.97
C VAL A 15 9.03 0.91 -19.26
N SER A 16 8.67 0.05 -20.21
CA SER A 16 9.57 -0.93 -20.81
C SER A 16 9.88 -0.53 -22.25
N VAL A 17 11.14 -0.68 -22.68
CA VAL A 17 11.59 -0.22 -24.00
C VAL A 17 12.27 -1.36 -24.73
N THR A 18 11.87 -1.61 -25.98
CA THR A 18 12.47 -2.66 -26.83
C THR A 18 13.81 -2.22 -27.42
N SER A 19 13.89 -0.98 -27.88
CA SER A 19 15.09 -0.36 -28.44
C SER A 19 14.96 1.16 -28.41
N LEU A 20 16.09 1.85 -28.25
CA LEU A 20 16.17 3.32 -28.38
C LEU A 20 16.49 3.76 -29.82
N HIS A 21 16.75 2.83 -30.72
CA HIS A 21 16.98 3.14 -32.13
C HIS A 21 15.67 3.39 -32.87
N ALA A 22 15.75 4.01 -34.05
CA ALA A 22 14.59 4.25 -34.89
C ALA A 22 13.80 2.95 -35.15
N GLY A 23 12.49 3.01 -34.95
CA GLY A 23 11.57 1.87 -34.99
C GLY A 23 11.42 1.11 -33.67
N GLY A 24 12.21 1.43 -32.64
CA GLY A 24 12.03 0.90 -31.29
C GLY A 24 10.77 1.44 -30.61
N GLU A 25 10.25 0.69 -29.65
CA GLU A 25 8.97 0.95 -29.00
C GLU A 25 9.12 1.04 -27.47
N ALA A 26 8.41 1.99 -26.88
CA ALA A 26 8.27 2.16 -25.45
C ALA A 26 6.83 1.82 -25.03
N TYR A 27 6.68 0.89 -24.11
CA TYR A 27 5.41 0.38 -23.57
C TYR A 27 5.22 0.86 -22.15
N PHE A 28 4.14 1.62 -21.93
CA PHE A 28 3.84 2.24 -20.64
C PHE A 28 2.76 1.46 -19.89
N TYR A 29 2.92 1.36 -18.58
CA TYR A 29 1.93 0.74 -17.70
C TYR A 29 1.88 1.48 -16.36
N CYS A 30 0.75 1.35 -15.66
CA CYS A 30 0.53 1.99 -14.37
C CYS A 30 0.61 0.98 -13.23
N PHE A 31 0.98 1.45 -12.04
CA PHE A 31 0.91 0.64 -10.83
C PHE A 31 -0.55 0.37 -10.42
N ASN A 32 -0.73 -0.65 -9.57
CA ASN A 32 -2.07 -1.04 -9.08
C ASN A 32 -2.81 0.16 -8.45
N GLY A 33 -4.05 0.37 -8.87
CA GLY A 33 -4.89 1.50 -8.46
C GLY A 33 -4.88 2.69 -9.43
N TYR A 34 -4.04 2.66 -10.47
CA TYR A 34 -3.97 3.71 -11.49
C TYR A 34 -4.30 3.18 -12.87
N GLN A 35 -4.86 4.06 -13.71
CA GLN A 35 -5.23 3.79 -15.09
C GLN A 35 -4.45 4.70 -16.04
N LEU A 36 -4.01 4.11 -17.16
CA LEU A 36 -3.22 4.83 -18.15
C LEU A 36 -4.12 5.79 -18.95
N GLN A 37 -3.82 7.07 -18.90
CA GLN A 37 -4.42 8.11 -19.71
C GLN A 37 -3.42 8.56 -20.79
N GLY A 38 -3.67 8.14 -22.03
CA GLY A 38 -2.83 8.47 -23.18
C GLY A 38 -2.47 7.22 -24.00
N PRO A 39 -1.45 7.31 -24.87
CA PRO A 39 -1.01 6.17 -25.67
C PRO A 39 -0.31 5.11 -24.80
N HIS A 40 -0.66 3.84 -25.01
CA HIS A 40 0.02 2.71 -24.36
C HIS A 40 1.43 2.46 -24.90
N THR A 41 1.69 2.90 -26.14
CA THR A 41 2.96 2.68 -26.83
C THR A 41 3.39 3.93 -27.57
N LEU A 42 4.69 4.24 -27.52
CA LEU A 42 5.34 5.26 -28.34
C LEU A 42 6.42 4.62 -29.20
N THR A 43 6.60 5.12 -30.42
CA THR A 43 7.62 4.63 -31.36
C THR A 43 8.72 5.67 -31.55
N CYS A 44 9.98 5.25 -31.53
CA CYS A 44 11.12 6.11 -31.79
C CYS A 44 11.20 6.43 -33.30
N GLN A 45 11.01 7.70 -33.65
CA GLN A 45 10.95 8.14 -35.04
C GLN A 45 12.35 8.43 -35.59
N ASN A 46 12.57 8.04 -36.85
CA ASN A 46 13.82 8.32 -37.55
C ASN A 46 13.87 9.79 -37.97
N ALA A 47 14.77 10.55 -37.38
CA ALA A 47 14.99 11.96 -37.70
C ALA A 47 16.46 12.32 -37.49
N THR A 48 16.87 13.51 -37.94
CA THR A 48 18.21 14.08 -37.66
C THR A 48 18.49 14.14 -36.16
N VAL A 49 17.45 14.36 -35.35
CA VAL A 49 17.43 14.15 -33.90
C VAL A 49 16.23 13.25 -33.59
N PRO A 50 16.43 11.95 -33.30
CA PRO A 50 15.33 11.02 -33.04
C PRO A 50 14.49 11.43 -31.84
N TYR A 51 13.18 11.23 -31.95
CA TYR A 51 12.21 11.61 -30.93
C TYR A 51 11.08 10.57 -30.84
N TRP A 52 10.40 10.52 -29.68
CA TRP A 52 9.25 9.65 -29.48
C TRP A 52 8.02 10.19 -30.20
N SER A 53 7.18 9.30 -30.74
CA SER A 53 5.99 9.64 -31.54
C SER A 53 4.92 10.47 -30.82
N GLY A 54 5.05 10.70 -29.51
CA GLY A 54 4.09 11.44 -28.71
C GLY A 54 4.59 11.71 -27.29
N PRO A 55 3.77 12.38 -26.46
CA PRO A 55 4.08 12.60 -25.06
C PRO A 55 3.94 11.33 -24.23
N VAL A 56 4.68 11.26 -23.13
CA VAL A 56 4.54 10.21 -22.10
C VAL A 56 3.11 10.26 -21.53
N PRO A 57 2.40 9.11 -21.43
CA PRO A 57 1.05 9.05 -20.85
C PRO A 57 1.08 9.35 -19.35
N ARG A 58 -0.09 9.57 -18.75
CA ARG A 58 -0.22 9.79 -17.30
C ARG A 58 -0.92 8.60 -16.66
N CYS A 59 -0.52 8.23 -15.45
CA CYS A 59 -1.27 7.28 -14.64
C CYS A 59 -2.16 8.05 -13.67
N ILE A 60 -3.47 7.93 -13.85
CA ILE A 60 -4.46 8.66 -13.07
C ILE A 60 -5.38 7.69 -12.35
N VAL A 61 -5.92 8.15 -11.23
CA VAL A 61 -6.93 7.41 -10.49
C VAL A 61 -8.31 7.75 -11.06
N SER A 62 -9.10 6.73 -11.37
CA SER A 62 -10.48 6.90 -11.80
C SER A 62 -11.41 6.98 -10.61
N CYS A 63 -12.24 8.04 -10.56
CA CYS A 63 -13.30 8.23 -9.56
C CYS A 63 -14.49 7.31 -9.87
N GLY A 64 -14.30 6.02 -9.59
CA GLY A 64 -15.30 4.98 -9.78
C GLY A 64 -15.07 4.07 -10.99
N GLY A 65 -15.99 3.11 -11.14
CA GLY A 65 -15.99 2.12 -12.22
C GLY A 65 -16.33 0.70 -11.75
N MET A 66 -16.39 -0.24 -12.68
CA MET A 66 -16.63 -1.65 -12.37
C MET A 66 -15.36 -2.49 -12.59
N LEU A 67 -14.89 -3.13 -11.53
CA LEU A 67 -13.77 -4.07 -11.57
C LEU A 67 -14.32 -5.49 -11.70
N LYS A 68 -14.38 -5.98 -12.93
CA LYS A 68 -14.81 -7.35 -13.22
C LYS A 68 -13.65 -8.33 -13.04
N ASN A 69 -13.97 -9.53 -12.56
CA ASN A 69 -12.98 -10.56 -12.28
C ASN A 69 -11.86 -10.05 -11.36
N ALA A 70 -12.26 -9.30 -10.33
CA ALA A 70 -11.36 -8.71 -9.35
C ALA A 70 -10.76 -9.82 -8.49
N THR A 71 -9.49 -10.18 -8.71
CA THR A 71 -8.79 -11.22 -7.95
C THR A 71 -7.81 -10.64 -6.95
N LEU A 72 -7.05 -9.62 -7.35
CA LEU A 72 -6.11 -8.90 -6.49
C LEU A 72 -5.93 -7.51 -7.07
N GLY A 73 -5.95 -6.49 -6.23
CA GLY A 73 -5.67 -5.14 -6.68
C GLY A 73 -5.80 -4.11 -5.58
N ARG A 74 -5.86 -2.86 -6.02
CA ARG A 74 -5.84 -1.69 -5.15
C ARG A 74 -6.80 -0.64 -5.65
N ILE A 75 -7.47 0.06 -4.75
CA ILE A 75 -8.29 1.24 -5.03
C ILE A 75 -7.76 2.37 -4.16
N VAL A 76 -7.62 3.54 -4.76
CA VAL A 76 -7.21 4.76 -4.06
C VAL A 76 -8.15 5.89 -4.41
N SER A 77 -8.23 6.91 -3.54
CA SER A 77 -8.91 8.16 -3.84
C SER A 77 -8.16 8.95 -4.92
N PRO A 78 -8.87 9.74 -5.76
CA PRO A 78 -8.23 10.66 -6.70
C PRO A 78 -7.23 11.59 -5.99
N GLY A 79 -6.01 11.69 -6.50
CA GLY A 79 -4.95 12.53 -5.94
C GLY A 79 -4.02 11.84 -4.93
N PHE A 80 -4.33 10.62 -4.48
CA PHE A 80 -3.46 9.83 -3.60
C PHE A 80 -2.06 9.63 -4.24
N PRO A 81 -0.94 9.66 -3.48
CA PRO A 81 -0.80 9.86 -2.03
C PRO A 81 -0.84 11.33 -1.58
N GLY A 82 -1.10 12.27 -2.49
CA GLY A 82 -1.45 13.63 -2.16
C GLY A 82 -2.89 13.75 -1.67
N ASN A 83 -3.37 14.99 -1.53
CA ASN A 83 -4.72 15.24 -1.06
C ASN A 83 -5.76 15.05 -2.18
N TYR A 84 -6.93 14.52 -1.83
CA TYR A 84 -8.07 14.48 -2.75
C TYR A 84 -8.65 15.88 -3.00
N SER A 85 -9.54 15.98 -3.99
CA SER A 85 -10.27 17.20 -4.32
C SER A 85 -11.66 17.24 -3.66
N ASN A 86 -12.19 18.45 -3.50
CA ASN A 86 -13.53 18.67 -2.96
C ASN A 86 -14.63 18.27 -3.97
N ASN A 87 -15.82 18.00 -3.46
CA ASN A 87 -17.04 17.69 -4.22
C ASN A 87 -16.93 16.45 -5.10
N LEU A 88 -16.26 15.39 -4.59
CA LEU A 88 -16.16 14.11 -5.26
C LEU A 88 -17.32 13.19 -4.86
N THR A 89 -17.74 12.36 -5.80
CA THR A 89 -18.67 11.25 -5.55
C THR A 89 -18.22 10.08 -6.41
N CYS A 90 -17.42 9.20 -5.81
CA CYS A 90 -16.80 8.08 -6.50
C CYS A 90 -17.47 6.77 -6.07
N HIS A 91 -17.80 5.92 -7.04
CA HIS A 91 -18.41 4.61 -6.81
C HIS A 91 -17.66 3.51 -7.55
N TRP A 92 -17.13 2.53 -6.81
CA TRP A 92 -16.53 1.34 -7.40
C TRP A 92 -17.37 0.11 -7.09
N ILE A 93 -17.57 -0.73 -8.11
CA ILE A 93 -18.20 -2.04 -7.97
C ILE A 93 -17.15 -3.10 -8.22
N LEU A 94 -16.78 -3.85 -7.20
CA LEU A 94 -15.90 -4.99 -7.33
C LEU A 94 -16.74 -6.23 -7.56
N GLN A 95 -16.34 -7.04 -8.54
CA GLN A 95 -16.94 -8.33 -8.83
C GLN A 95 -15.85 -9.39 -8.89
N ALA A 96 -15.78 -10.23 -7.85
CA ALA A 96 -14.92 -11.39 -7.80
C ALA A 96 -15.36 -12.48 -8.79
N PRO A 97 -14.47 -13.44 -9.11
CA PRO A 97 -14.82 -14.64 -9.86
C PRO A 97 -15.97 -15.42 -9.21
N ASP A 98 -16.63 -16.28 -9.98
CA ASP A 98 -17.67 -17.15 -9.44
C ASP A 98 -17.07 -18.09 -8.36
N GLY A 99 -17.84 -18.32 -7.29
CA GLY A 99 -17.40 -19.11 -6.14
C GLY A 99 -16.42 -18.41 -5.18
N HIS A 100 -16.12 -17.12 -5.40
CA HIS A 100 -15.22 -16.34 -4.56
C HIS A 100 -15.95 -15.23 -3.79
N ARG A 101 -15.35 -14.81 -2.68
CA ARG A 101 -15.68 -13.60 -1.92
C ARG A 101 -14.51 -12.64 -2.03
N LEU A 102 -14.75 -11.38 -1.73
CA LEU A 102 -13.74 -10.33 -1.61
C LEU A 102 -13.41 -10.07 -0.14
N HIS A 103 -12.13 -9.88 0.14
CA HIS A 103 -11.60 -9.30 1.37
C HIS A 103 -10.94 -7.96 1.06
N ILE A 104 -11.11 -6.99 1.95
CA ILE A 104 -10.53 -5.65 1.87
C ILE A 104 -9.57 -5.47 3.04
N HIS A 105 -8.32 -5.14 2.73
CA HIS A 105 -7.34 -4.65 3.69
C HIS A 105 -7.19 -3.13 3.55
N PHE A 106 -7.25 -2.42 4.67
CA PHE A 106 -7.10 -0.97 4.70
C PHE A 106 -5.62 -0.59 4.76
N GLU A 107 -5.11 0.11 3.75
CA GLU A 107 -3.73 0.61 3.78
C GLU A 107 -3.64 1.99 4.42
N LYS A 108 -4.64 2.85 4.15
CA LYS A 108 -4.78 4.20 4.69
C LYS A 108 -6.20 4.71 4.53
N VAL A 109 -6.72 5.37 5.56
CA VAL A 109 -7.91 6.21 5.47
C VAL A 109 -7.63 7.45 6.32
N ALA A 110 -7.54 8.60 5.67
CA ALA A 110 -7.30 9.89 6.30
C ALA A 110 -8.16 10.92 5.57
N LEU A 111 -9.33 11.21 6.15
CA LEU A 111 -10.32 12.14 5.59
C LEU A 111 -10.19 13.50 6.30
N ALA A 112 -10.70 14.55 5.69
CA ALA A 112 -10.86 15.83 6.34
C ALA A 112 -11.91 15.67 7.45
N GLU A 113 -11.73 16.45 8.52
CA GLU A 113 -12.80 16.60 9.51
C GLU A 113 -13.94 17.34 8.83
N ASP A 114 -15.19 16.94 9.12
CA ASP A 114 -16.45 17.39 8.51
C ASP A 114 -16.86 16.62 7.23
N ASP A 115 -18.07 16.03 7.25
CA ASP A 115 -18.92 15.46 6.18
C ASP A 115 -18.33 14.59 5.02
N ASP A 116 -17.01 14.44 4.91
CA ASP A 116 -16.32 13.49 4.03
C ASP A 116 -16.51 12.06 4.52
N ARG A 117 -16.85 11.13 3.63
CA ARG A 117 -17.25 9.78 4.03
C ARG A 117 -16.70 8.70 3.11
N PHE A 118 -16.28 7.59 3.71
CA PHE A 118 -15.83 6.39 3.04
C PHE A 118 -16.68 5.19 3.50
N LEU A 119 -17.36 4.56 2.55
CA LEU A 119 -18.28 3.45 2.79
C LEU A 119 -17.87 2.23 1.97
N ILE A 120 -18.01 1.05 2.58
CA ILE A 120 -17.98 -0.23 1.89
C ILE A 120 -19.28 -0.97 2.20
N LYS A 121 -19.93 -1.50 1.17
CA LYS A 121 -21.25 -2.15 1.23
C LYS A 121 -21.21 -3.55 0.61
N ASN A 122 -21.95 -4.47 1.23
CA ASN A 122 -22.11 -5.87 0.85
C ASN A 122 -23.09 -6.03 -0.32
N GLY A 123 -22.62 -5.84 -1.54
CA GLY A 123 -23.44 -5.97 -2.74
C GLY A 123 -22.89 -5.16 -3.91
N ASN A 124 -23.74 -4.86 -4.88
CA ASN A 124 -23.35 -4.21 -6.13
C ASN A 124 -24.09 -2.89 -6.39
N ASN A 125 -24.74 -2.33 -5.38
CA ASN A 125 -25.58 -1.13 -5.49
C ASN A 125 -25.50 -0.26 -4.22
N ILE A 126 -25.98 0.98 -4.34
CA ILE A 126 -25.92 1.99 -3.28
C ILE A 126 -26.74 1.63 -2.03
N ASP A 127 -27.81 0.84 -2.20
CA ASP A 127 -28.72 0.42 -1.13
C ASP A 127 -28.26 -0.88 -0.43
N SER A 128 -27.09 -1.41 -0.81
CA SER A 128 -26.54 -2.64 -0.25
C SER A 128 -26.17 -2.44 1.23
N PRO A 129 -26.28 -3.48 2.09
CA PRO A 129 -25.95 -3.38 3.51
C PRO A 129 -24.52 -2.89 3.74
N ILE A 130 -24.33 -1.95 4.68
CA ILE A 130 -23.02 -1.41 5.02
C ILE A 130 -22.18 -2.47 5.77
N VAL A 131 -20.91 -2.59 5.39
CA VAL A 131 -19.90 -3.40 6.13
C VAL A 131 -18.83 -2.55 6.79
N TYR A 132 -18.55 -1.37 6.24
CA TYR A 132 -17.64 -0.40 6.83
C TYR A 132 -18.17 1.00 6.58
N ASP A 133 -18.06 1.83 7.61
CA ASP A 133 -18.41 3.24 7.58
C ASP A 133 -17.39 4.03 8.37
N SER A 134 -16.75 4.99 7.72
CA SER A 134 -15.75 5.85 8.36
C SER A 134 -16.30 6.66 9.54
N TYR A 135 -17.63 6.80 9.69
CA TYR A 135 -18.25 7.54 10.80
C TYR A 135 -18.58 6.70 12.01
N GLU A 136 -18.81 5.41 11.80
CA GLU A 136 -19.22 4.49 12.86
C GLU A 136 -18.01 3.86 13.55
N VAL A 137 -16.78 4.11 13.07
CA VAL A 137 -15.56 3.48 13.55
C VAL A 137 -14.45 4.51 13.77
N GLU A 138 -13.86 4.51 14.97
CA GLU A 138 -12.75 5.39 15.36
C GLU A 138 -11.40 4.94 14.78
N TYR A 139 -11.18 3.63 14.68
CA TYR A 139 -9.94 3.03 14.18
C TYR A 139 -10.21 2.07 13.02
N LEU A 140 -9.26 1.95 12.08
CA LEU A 140 -9.40 0.99 10.99
C LEU A 140 -9.35 -0.45 11.54
N PRO A 141 -10.26 -1.35 11.09
CA PRO A 141 -10.24 -2.73 11.53
C PRO A 141 -8.98 -3.42 10.99
N SER A 142 -8.16 -3.96 11.90
CA SER A 142 -6.89 -4.61 11.55
C SER A 142 -7.10 -5.83 10.66
N GLU A 143 -8.13 -6.64 10.93
CA GLU A 143 -8.51 -7.78 10.11
C GLU A 143 -9.14 -7.39 8.76
N GLY A 144 -9.37 -6.10 8.51
CA GLY A 144 -10.06 -5.64 7.31
C GLY A 144 -11.56 -5.93 7.32
N VAL A 145 -12.17 -6.02 6.13
CA VAL A 145 -13.58 -6.41 5.98
C VAL A 145 -13.77 -7.44 4.87
N ALA A 146 -14.63 -8.43 5.13
CA ALA A 146 -14.97 -9.46 4.17
C ALA A 146 -16.39 -9.26 3.63
N SER A 147 -16.54 -9.54 2.34
CA SER A 147 -17.86 -9.58 1.70
C SER A 147 -18.60 -10.88 1.99
N SER A 148 -19.94 -10.82 1.96
CA SER A 148 -20.82 -12.00 2.06
C SER A 148 -21.13 -12.65 0.71
N SER A 149 -20.79 -11.98 -0.40
CA SER A 149 -21.03 -12.42 -1.77
C SER A 149 -19.81 -12.16 -2.65
N ARG A 150 -19.92 -12.31 -3.97
CA ARG A 150 -18.84 -11.96 -4.90
C ARG A 150 -18.77 -10.46 -5.23
N HIS A 151 -19.58 -9.63 -4.56
CA HIS A 151 -19.71 -8.21 -4.87
C HIS A 151 -19.44 -7.33 -3.64
N LEU A 152 -18.71 -6.25 -3.87
CA LEU A 152 -18.59 -5.12 -2.97
C LEU A 152 -18.88 -3.82 -3.73
N PHE A 153 -19.58 -2.91 -3.06
CA PHE A 153 -19.80 -1.54 -3.51
C PHE A 153 -19.02 -0.61 -2.60
N VAL A 154 -18.12 0.17 -3.17
CA VAL A 154 -17.23 1.10 -2.46
C VAL A 154 -17.61 2.52 -2.85
N GLU A 155 -17.80 3.38 -1.86
CA GLU A 155 -18.26 4.74 -2.04
C GLU A 155 -17.35 5.71 -1.29
N PHE A 156 -16.90 6.75 -1.99
CA PHE A 156 -16.08 7.82 -1.44
C PHE A 156 -16.69 9.16 -1.84
N THR A 157 -17.13 9.92 -0.86
CA THR A 157 -17.79 11.21 -1.04
C THR A 157 -17.03 12.29 -0.31
N THR A 158 -16.82 13.43 -0.97
CA THR A 158 -16.18 14.60 -0.36
C THR A 158 -17.05 15.83 -0.50
N ASP A 159 -16.99 16.69 0.51
CA ASP A 159 -17.75 17.93 0.60
C ASP A 159 -17.02 19.11 -0.07
N GLY A 160 -17.42 20.34 0.24
CA GLY A 160 -16.83 21.56 -0.32
C GLY A 160 -15.58 22.09 0.42
N LEU A 161 -15.17 21.52 1.54
CA LEU A 161 -14.25 22.13 2.51
C LEU A 161 -13.20 21.13 3.03
N GLY A 162 -11.94 21.58 3.08
CA GLY A 162 -10.87 20.72 3.60
C GLY A 162 -10.53 19.57 2.65
N THR A 163 -9.29 19.10 2.74
CA THR A 163 -8.82 17.93 2.00
C THR A 163 -7.79 17.22 2.85
N ASN A 164 -7.67 15.92 2.65
CA ASN A 164 -6.66 15.11 3.32
C ASN A 164 -6.15 14.03 2.35
N THR A 165 -5.26 13.15 2.79
CA THR A 165 -4.62 12.13 1.92
C THR A 165 -5.62 11.18 1.26
N GLY A 166 -6.79 10.99 1.87
CA GLY A 166 -7.88 10.18 1.33
C GLY A 166 -7.79 8.72 1.73
N MET A 167 -8.18 7.84 0.81
CA MET A 167 -8.28 6.40 1.08
C MET A 167 -7.40 5.58 0.13
N ALA A 168 -6.87 4.49 0.67
CA ALA A 168 -6.17 3.45 -0.04
C ALA A 168 -6.55 2.10 0.56
N ILE A 169 -7.12 1.25 -0.27
CA ILE A 169 -7.51 -0.11 0.09
C ILE A 169 -6.91 -1.12 -0.89
N ARG A 170 -6.52 -2.27 -0.36
CA ARG A 170 -6.17 -3.45 -1.13
C ARG A 170 -7.35 -4.41 -1.09
N TYR A 171 -7.66 -5.03 -2.22
CA TYR A 171 -8.67 -6.07 -2.28
C TYR A 171 -8.06 -7.36 -2.80
N GLU A 172 -8.57 -8.47 -2.33
CA GLU A 172 -8.23 -9.80 -2.83
C GLU A 172 -9.45 -10.71 -2.83
N ALA A 173 -9.48 -11.67 -3.75
CA ALA A 173 -10.58 -12.60 -3.89
C ALA A 173 -10.14 -14.00 -3.47
N PHE A 174 -10.90 -14.56 -2.54
CA PHE A 174 -10.61 -15.86 -1.95
C PHE A 174 -11.81 -16.80 -2.15
N ALA A 175 -11.53 -18.09 -2.31
CA ALA A 175 -12.54 -19.08 -2.60
C ALA A 175 -13.48 -19.29 -1.40
N ALA A 176 -14.77 -19.51 -1.66
CA ALA A 176 -15.69 -19.93 -0.61
C ALA A 176 -15.18 -21.21 0.07
N GLY A 177 -15.29 -21.28 1.40
CA GLY A 177 -14.74 -22.40 2.18
C GLY A 177 -13.24 -22.31 2.48
N HIS A 178 -12.60 -21.17 2.20
CA HIS A 178 -11.22 -20.86 2.58
C HIS A 178 -11.16 -19.55 3.36
N CYS A 179 -10.09 -19.36 4.12
CA CYS A 179 -9.77 -18.07 4.70
C CYS A 179 -9.13 -17.16 3.64
N TYR A 180 -9.18 -15.85 3.88
CA TYR A 180 -8.59 -14.84 3.02
C TYR A 180 -7.05 -14.84 3.16
N GLU A 181 -6.31 -14.39 2.14
CA GLU A 181 -4.85 -14.28 2.18
C GLU A 181 -4.44 -13.20 3.21
N PRO A 182 -3.76 -13.56 4.31
CA PRO A 182 -3.38 -12.59 5.33
C PRO A 182 -2.32 -11.62 4.80
N PHE A 183 -2.45 -10.35 5.18
CA PHE A 183 -1.52 -9.31 4.77
C PHE A 183 -0.85 -8.65 5.97
N VAL A 184 0.49 -8.62 5.95
CA VAL A 184 1.31 -7.90 6.92
C VAL A 184 2.05 -6.76 6.23
N LYS A 185 1.86 -5.53 6.71
CA LYS A 185 2.58 -4.36 6.21
C LYS A 185 3.96 -4.32 6.86
N TYR A 186 5.02 -4.18 6.06
CA TYR A 186 6.42 -4.17 6.53
C TYR A 186 6.82 -5.45 7.27
N GLY A 187 6.41 -6.58 6.71
CA GLY A 187 6.77 -7.90 7.18
C GLY A 187 6.60 -8.92 6.08
N ASN A 188 6.88 -10.17 6.44
CA ASN A 188 6.71 -11.34 5.60
C ASN A 188 5.83 -12.35 6.32
N SER A 189 5.13 -13.18 5.54
CA SER A 189 4.33 -14.28 6.03
C SER A 189 4.75 -15.58 5.33
N THR A 190 4.68 -16.69 6.07
CA THR A 190 4.89 -18.04 5.54
C THR A 190 3.67 -18.88 5.87
N SER A 191 3.05 -19.45 4.84
CA SER A 191 1.88 -20.33 5.01
C SER A 191 2.29 -21.80 4.91
N SER A 192 1.61 -22.64 5.69
CA SER A 192 1.67 -24.10 5.57
C SER A 192 0.96 -24.64 4.32
N ASP A 193 -0.03 -23.92 3.80
CA ASP A 193 -0.79 -24.25 2.58
C ASP A 193 -1.14 -22.96 1.81
N SER A 194 -0.83 -22.90 0.52
CA SER A 194 -1.10 -21.72 -0.31
C SER A 194 -2.57 -21.58 -0.72
N SER A 195 -3.42 -22.55 -0.41
CA SER A 195 -4.87 -22.47 -0.62
C SER A 195 -5.63 -21.81 0.53
N TYR A 196 -5.02 -21.69 1.72
CA TYR A 196 -5.64 -21.12 2.93
C TYR A 196 -6.94 -21.84 3.37
N GLY A 197 -7.01 -23.16 3.17
CA GLY A 197 -8.10 -23.99 3.66
C GLY A 197 -8.12 -24.12 5.18
N VAL A 198 -9.20 -24.69 5.73
CA VAL A 198 -9.33 -24.92 7.18
C VAL A 198 -8.19 -25.80 7.71
N GLY A 199 -7.59 -25.38 8.83
CA GLY A 199 -6.38 -25.96 9.42
C GLY A 199 -5.07 -25.38 8.88
N THR A 200 -5.11 -24.44 7.92
CA THR A 200 -3.92 -23.72 7.47
C THR A 200 -3.40 -22.84 8.59
N VAL A 201 -2.10 -22.94 8.87
CA VAL A 201 -1.36 -22.06 9.78
C VAL A 201 -0.48 -21.10 8.98
N VAL A 202 -0.49 -19.83 9.37
CA VAL A 202 0.36 -18.77 8.81
C VAL A 202 1.21 -18.15 9.91
N GLU A 203 2.51 -18.08 9.68
CA GLU A 203 3.49 -17.46 10.59
C GLU A 203 4.00 -16.14 10.00
N PHE A 204 4.16 -15.13 10.84
CA PHE A 204 4.53 -13.78 10.45
C PHE A 204 5.85 -13.34 11.08
N THR A 205 6.59 -12.52 10.33
CA THR A 205 7.83 -11.88 10.77
C THR A 205 7.86 -10.44 10.29
N CYS A 206 8.16 -9.47 11.17
CA CYS A 206 8.35 -8.09 10.76
C CYS A 206 9.68 -7.89 10.03
N ASP A 207 9.72 -6.95 9.08
CA ASP A 207 10.93 -6.57 8.36
C ASP A 207 11.97 -5.94 9.31
N PRO A 208 13.27 -5.98 8.98
CA PRO A 208 14.31 -5.35 9.80
C PRO A 208 14.04 -3.87 10.07
N GLY A 209 14.08 -3.48 11.35
CA GLY A 209 13.77 -2.11 11.81
C GLY A 209 12.32 -1.90 12.24
N TYR A 210 11.44 -2.88 12.01
CA TYR A 210 10.06 -2.91 12.51
C TYR A 210 9.92 -3.96 13.61
N THR A 211 9.01 -3.71 14.55
CA THR A 211 8.63 -4.65 15.61
C THR A 211 7.13 -4.87 15.63
N LEU A 212 6.71 -6.05 16.07
CA LEU A 212 5.31 -6.37 16.30
C LEU A 212 4.75 -5.50 17.43
N GLU A 213 3.69 -4.77 17.13
CA GLU A 213 2.99 -3.92 18.09
C GLU A 213 1.69 -4.58 18.59
N GLN A 214 0.93 -5.17 17.66
CA GLN A 214 -0.40 -5.76 17.90
C GLN A 214 -0.58 -6.99 17.02
N GLY A 215 -1.61 -7.81 17.31
CA GLY A 215 -1.94 -9.04 16.57
C GLY A 215 -1.10 -10.24 16.98
N SER A 216 -1.24 -11.34 16.24
CA SER A 216 -0.54 -12.60 16.51
C SER A 216 0.58 -12.87 15.50
N VAL A 217 1.69 -13.45 15.97
CA VAL A 217 2.75 -13.96 15.07
C VAL A 217 2.34 -15.24 14.34
N ILE A 218 1.30 -15.93 14.81
CA ILE A 218 0.79 -17.17 14.21
C ILE A 218 -0.74 -17.13 14.23
N ILE A 219 -1.36 -17.39 13.09
CA ILE A 219 -2.81 -17.54 12.96
C ILE A 219 -3.17 -18.86 12.29
N GLU A 220 -4.35 -19.38 12.58
CA GLU A 220 -4.89 -20.62 12.03
C GLU A 220 -6.29 -20.42 11.46
N CYS A 221 -6.52 -20.95 10.26
CA CYS A 221 -7.82 -20.90 9.60
C CYS A 221 -8.76 -21.92 10.25
N MET A 222 -9.71 -21.42 11.02
CA MET A 222 -10.64 -22.22 11.81
C MET A 222 -12.04 -22.20 11.20
N ASP A 223 -12.96 -22.94 11.83
CA ASP A 223 -14.39 -23.06 11.49
C ASP A 223 -14.67 -23.72 10.11
N PRO A 224 -14.98 -25.03 10.08
CA PRO A 224 -15.35 -25.73 8.86
C PRO A 224 -16.62 -25.22 8.15
N SER A 225 -17.50 -24.51 8.85
CA SER A 225 -18.79 -24.05 8.34
C SER A 225 -18.72 -22.63 7.76
N ASN A 226 -17.92 -21.76 8.36
CA ASN A 226 -17.60 -20.43 7.84
C ASN A 226 -16.13 -20.12 8.16
N PRO A 227 -15.19 -20.49 7.27
CA PRO A 227 -13.77 -20.35 7.54
C PRO A 227 -13.35 -18.93 7.87
N GLN A 228 -12.67 -18.76 9.01
CA GLN A 228 -12.19 -17.49 9.54
C GLN A 228 -10.85 -17.72 10.26
N TRP A 229 -9.97 -16.73 10.24
CA TRP A 229 -8.77 -16.74 11.09
C TRP A 229 -9.18 -16.63 12.56
N ASN A 230 -8.49 -17.37 13.43
CA ASN A 230 -8.74 -17.38 14.87
C ASN A 230 -8.28 -16.11 15.60
N GLU A 231 -7.30 -15.43 15.04
CA GLU A 231 -6.63 -14.23 15.56
C GLU A 231 -6.34 -13.29 14.40
N THR A 232 -5.96 -12.04 14.70
CA THR A 232 -5.65 -11.01 13.70
C THR A 232 -4.17 -10.98 13.31
N GLU A 233 -3.90 -10.52 12.08
CA GLU A 233 -2.55 -10.32 11.57
C GLU A 233 -1.77 -9.29 12.38
N PRO A 234 -0.44 -9.40 12.45
CA PRO A 234 0.34 -8.49 13.25
C PRO A 234 0.52 -7.14 12.57
N THR A 235 0.54 -6.08 13.38
CA THR A 235 0.91 -4.73 12.94
C THR A 235 2.39 -4.50 13.24
N CYS A 236 3.21 -4.38 12.19
CA CYS A 236 4.63 -4.06 12.30
C CYS A 236 4.86 -2.55 12.26
N ARG A 237 5.49 -1.97 13.28
CA ARG A 237 5.84 -0.54 13.36
C ARG A 237 7.32 -0.29 13.54
N ALA A 238 7.80 0.80 12.93
CA ALA A 238 9.14 1.31 13.15
C ALA A 238 9.29 1.80 14.59
N VAL A 239 10.32 1.30 15.29
CA VAL A 239 10.58 1.64 16.70
C VAL A 239 11.28 2.99 16.83
N CYS A 240 10.88 3.78 17.83
CA CYS A 240 11.53 5.05 18.18
C CYS A 240 12.79 4.88 19.06
N SER A 241 12.95 3.77 19.79
CA SER A 241 14.11 3.56 20.67
C SER A 241 14.46 2.09 20.78
N GLY A 242 15.72 1.78 21.08
CA GLY A 242 16.16 0.40 21.29
C GLY A 242 17.68 0.23 21.36
N GLU A 243 18.11 -1.00 21.55
CA GLU A 243 19.53 -1.37 21.48
C GLU A 243 19.80 -2.27 20.28
N ILE A 244 20.82 -1.94 19.50
CA ILE A 244 21.27 -2.71 18.35
C ILE A 244 22.61 -3.32 18.69
N THR A 245 22.62 -4.65 18.86
CA THR A 245 23.82 -5.44 19.15
C THR A 245 24.32 -6.21 17.92
N ASP A 246 23.51 -6.24 16.86
CA ASP A 246 23.80 -6.97 15.63
C ASP A 246 24.90 -6.31 14.81
N SER A 247 25.62 -7.13 14.03
CA SER A 247 26.70 -6.65 13.16
C SER A 247 26.22 -5.80 11.97
N ALA A 248 24.92 -5.82 11.68
CA ALA A 248 24.22 -4.98 10.71
C ALA A 248 22.75 -4.86 11.12
N GLY A 249 22.13 -3.70 10.88
CA GLY A 249 20.74 -3.43 11.22
C GLY A 249 20.22 -2.16 10.55
N VAL A 250 18.91 -1.95 10.59
CA VAL A 250 18.25 -0.77 10.02
C VAL A 250 17.57 0.00 11.16
N VAL A 251 17.84 1.31 11.22
CA VAL A 251 17.14 2.25 12.10
C VAL A 251 16.22 3.09 11.24
N LEU A 252 14.95 3.15 11.63
CA LEU A 252 13.92 3.92 10.95
C LEU A 252 13.44 5.04 11.86
N SER A 253 13.00 6.15 11.28
CA SER A 253 12.24 7.13 12.05
C SER A 253 10.92 6.51 12.51
N PRO A 254 10.34 7.00 13.62
CA PRO A 254 9.02 6.54 14.05
C PRO A 254 8.00 6.68 12.92
N ASN A 255 7.12 5.69 12.80
CA ASN A 255 6.07 5.62 11.77
C ASN A 255 6.56 5.62 10.31
N TRP A 256 7.87 5.49 10.05
CA TRP A 256 8.39 5.46 8.67
C TRP A 256 7.63 4.45 7.79
N PRO A 257 7.29 4.80 6.54
CA PRO A 257 7.61 6.02 5.78
C PRO A 257 6.64 7.19 6.01
N GLU A 258 5.71 7.08 6.94
CA GLU A 258 4.82 8.18 7.29
C GLU A 258 5.54 9.22 8.15
N ALA A 259 4.90 10.38 8.32
CA ALA A 259 5.41 11.44 9.17
C ALA A 259 5.45 10.95 10.63
N TYR A 260 6.55 11.23 11.31
CA TYR A 260 6.70 10.98 12.74
C TYR A 260 5.89 12.01 13.55
N ASP A 261 5.43 11.62 14.74
CA ASP A 261 4.67 12.50 15.61
C ASP A 261 5.56 13.58 16.26
N LYS A 262 4.96 14.72 16.63
CA LYS A 262 5.70 15.81 17.30
C LYS A 262 6.04 15.45 18.74
N GLY A 263 7.25 15.79 19.18
CA GLY A 263 7.67 15.66 20.58
C GLY A 263 8.17 14.27 20.99
N GLN A 264 8.51 13.41 20.02
CA GLN A 264 9.16 12.13 20.30
C GLN A 264 10.68 12.31 20.47
N ASP A 265 11.25 11.74 21.54
CA ASP A 265 12.69 11.71 21.79
C ASP A 265 13.18 10.26 21.61
N CYS A 266 13.82 10.02 20.47
CA CYS A 266 14.14 8.69 19.98
C CYS A 266 15.63 8.38 20.16
N ILE A 267 15.95 7.30 20.89
CA ILE A 267 17.32 6.98 21.30
C ILE A 267 17.66 5.53 20.92
N TRP A 268 18.70 5.37 20.10
CA TRP A 268 19.26 4.06 19.77
C TRP A 268 20.67 3.89 20.34
N GLY A 269 20.85 2.88 21.19
CA GLY A 269 22.15 2.41 21.63
C GLY A 269 22.72 1.40 20.65
N ILE A 270 23.85 1.67 20.01
CA ILE A 270 24.48 0.71 19.08
C ILE A 270 25.71 0.12 19.76
N HIS A 271 25.67 -1.16 20.08
CA HIS A 271 26.69 -1.88 20.82
C HIS A 271 27.44 -2.84 19.90
N PHE A 272 28.77 -2.76 19.87
CA PHE A 272 29.61 -3.64 19.05
C PHE A 272 30.45 -4.57 19.92
N LEU A 273 30.62 -5.81 19.46
CA LEU A 273 31.65 -6.71 19.99
C LEU A 273 33.04 -6.12 19.65
N GLU A 274 33.91 -6.01 20.67
CA GLU A 274 35.23 -5.35 20.57
C GLU A 274 36.06 -5.85 19.37
N GLY A 275 36.60 -4.93 18.57
CA GLY A 275 37.59 -5.22 17.52
C GLY A 275 37.16 -5.01 16.05
N LYS A 276 35.90 -4.67 15.77
CA LYS A 276 35.43 -4.35 14.40
C LYS A 276 35.30 -2.84 14.18
N LYS A 277 35.92 -2.31 13.12
CA LYS A 277 35.76 -0.90 12.69
C LYS A 277 34.46 -0.72 11.92
N THR A 278 33.77 0.39 12.14
CA THR A 278 32.55 0.78 11.41
C THR A 278 32.87 1.13 9.96
N GLN A 279 32.08 0.62 9.02
CA GLN A 279 32.12 1.03 7.62
C GLN A 279 30.78 1.69 7.28
N THR A 280 30.85 3.00 7.05
CA THR A 280 29.86 3.88 6.39
C THR A 280 28.39 3.75 6.82
N ALA A 281 27.95 4.60 7.75
CA ALA A 281 26.53 4.90 7.93
C ALA A 281 26.09 5.95 6.89
N GLN A 282 25.12 5.63 6.04
CA GLN A 282 24.57 6.56 5.05
C GLN A 282 23.28 7.15 5.63
N SER A 283 23.35 8.38 6.15
CA SER A 283 22.19 9.09 6.71
C SER A 283 21.49 9.93 5.64
N TYR A 284 20.17 9.76 5.54
CA TYR A 284 19.32 10.64 4.72
C TYR A 284 18.56 11.56 5.68
N LEU A 285 18.92 12.85 5.74
CA LEU A 285 18.16 13.84 6.51
C LEU A 285 16.84 14.16 5.78
N LEU A 286 15.71 13.83 6.40
CA LEU A 286 14.39 14.33 6.02
C LEU A 286 13.86 15.20 7.16
N GLY A 287 14.01 16.53 7.02
CA GLY A 287 13.38 17.53 7.88
C GLY A 287 14.00 17.67 9.29
N ARG A 288 14.66 18.81 9.56
CA ARG A 288 15.08 19.37 10.87
C ARG A 288 15.70 18.48 11.97
N CYS A 289 15.94 17.19 11.77
CA CYS A 289 16.62 16.35 12.75
C CYS A 289 18.14 16.37 12.52
N THR A 290 18.92 16.65 13.55
CA THR A 290 20.39 16.58 13.51
C THR A 290 20.86 15.26 14.12
N LEU A 291 21.68 14.51 13.38
CA LEU A 291 22.38 13.32 13.90
C LEU A 291 23.42 13.79 14.94
N LEU A 292 23.29 13.38 16.21
CA LEU A 292 24.05 14.00 17.31
C LEU A 292 25.35 13.30 17.72
N SER A 293 25.67 12.08 17.26
CA SER A 293 26.98 11.44 17.49
C SER A 293 27.13 10.14 16.70
N LEU A 294 28.37 9.77 16.36
CA LEU A 294 28.74 8.49 15.73
C LEU A 294 29.05 7.37 16.74
N ILE A 295 29.02 7.68 18.04
CA ILE A 295 29.20 6.70 19.15
C ILE A 295 27.83 6.36 19.79
N HIS A 296 26.83 7.23 19.61
CA HIS A 296 25.43 7.01 19.95
C HIS A 296 24.58 7.66 18.86
N ALA A 297 23.79 6.89 18.12
CA ALA A 297 22.88 7.44 17.12
C ALA A 297 21.68 8.09 17.84
N LEU A 298 21.90 9.29 18.38
CA LEU A 298 20.85 10.16 18.91
C LEU A 298 20.26 10.92 17.73
N LEU A 299 19.01 10.63 17.36
CA LEU A 299 18.20 11.55 16.55
C LEU A 299 17.33 12.36 17.50
N SER A 300 17.73 13.61 17.74
CA SER A 300 16.86 14.59 18.40
C SER A 300 16.10 15.35 17.32
N CYS A 301 14.78 15.19 17.30
CA CYS A 301 13.88 15.89 16.38
C CYS A 301 13.13 16.98 17.14
N ARG A 302 13.39 18.27 16.81
CA ARG A 302 12.69 19.44 17.35
C ARG A 302 11.57 19.93 16.42
#